data_AF-A0A9J6FD41-F1
#
_entry.id   AF-A0A9J6FD41-F1
#
_cell.length_a   1.000
_cell.length_b   1.000
_cell.length_c   1.000
_cell.angle_alpha   90.00
_cell.angle_beta   90.00
_cell.angle_gamma   90.00
#
_symmetry.space_group_name_H-M   'P 1'
#
loop_
_entity.id
_entity.type
_entity.pdbx_description
1 polymer ?
#
loop_
_entity_poly.entity_id
_entity_poly.type
_entity_poly.pdbx_seq_one_letter_code
_entity_poly.pdbx_strand_id
1 'polypeptide(L)' 'MLIVAATEVKPSLTSKQIKCELDLSASTKTVRNRLLDERLRNCVVPARKPKLSEANKLARLLSA' A
#
# COMPACT_ATOMS: atom_id res chain seq x y z
N MET A 1 7.17 -12.72 13.18
CA MET A 1 7.48 -11.37 12.64
C MET A 1 6.30 -10.45 12.95
N LEU A 2 6.50 -9.26 13.55
CA LEU A 2 5.42 -8.34 13.97
C LEU A 2 4.51 -7.85 12.82
N ILE A 3 5.08 -7.64 11.63
CA ILE A 3 4.33 -7.18 10.44
C ILE A 3 3.36 -8.26 9.93
N VAL A 4 3.79 -9.52 9.94
CA VAL A 4 2.98 -10.68 9.50
C VAL A 4 1.83 -10.93 10.48
N ALA A 5 2.10 -10.83 11.79
CA ALA A 5 1.06 -10.97 12.81
C ALA A 5 -0.05 -9.91 12.68
N ALA A 6 0.31 -8.65 12.34
CA ALA A 6 -0.69 -7.60 12.12
C ALA A 6 -1.62 -7.89 10.94
N THR A 7 -1.12 -8.54 9.89
CA THR A 7 -1.94 -8.97 8.75
C THR A 7 -2.79 -10.21 9.00
N GLU A 8 -2.36 -11.10 9.91
CA GLU A 8 -3.17 -12.27 10.30
C GLU A 8 -4.38 -11.86 11.15
N VAL A 9 -4.22 -10.87 12.03
CA VAL A 9 -5.31 -10.35 12.88
C VAL A 9 -6.26 -9.45 12.07
N LYS A 10 -5.73 -8.68 11.11
CA LYS A 10 -6.53 -7.76 10.27
C LYS A 10 -6.03 -7.77 8.82
N PRO A 11 -6.53 -8.68 7.97
CA PRO A 11 -6.06 -8.81 6.59
C PRO A 11 -6.45 -7.65 5.67
N SER A 12 -7.35 -6.76 6.11
CA SER A 12 -7.80 -5.60 5.33
C SER A 12 -6.93 -4.36 5.47
N LEU A 13 -5.90 -4.39 6.33
CA LEU A 13 -5.06 -3.22 6.56
C LEU A 13 -4.08 -2.97 5.41
N THR A 14 -4.03 -1.72 4.98
CA THR A 14 -3.04 -1.24 4.02
C THR A 14 -1.65 -1.14 4.66
N SER A 15 -0.59 -1.19 3.85
CA SER A 15 0.80 -1.06 4.35
C SER A 15 1.05 0.25 5.12
N LYS A 16 0.29 1.31 4.84
CA LYS A 16 0.35 2.57 5.60
C LYS A 16 -0.27 2.40 6.99
N GLN A 17 -1.42 1.75 7.08
CA GLN A 17 -2.07 1.48 8.36
C GLN A 17 -1.24 0.56 9.23
N ILE A 18 -0.66 -0.51 8.67
CA ILE A 18 0.24 -1.43 9.40
C ILE A 18 1.46 -0.67 9.93
N LYS A 19 2.05 0.23 9.12
CA LYS A 19 3.15 1.09 9.58
C LYS A 19 2.73 1.94 10.79
N CYS A 20 1.56 2.55 10.74
CA CYS A 20 1.06 3.41 11.81
C CYS A 20 0.63 2.63 13.06
N GLU A 21 -0.06 1.49 12.92
CA GLU A 21 -0.50 0.66 14.06
C GLU A 21 0.69 0.06 14.81
N LEU A 22 1.76 -0.30 14.10
CA LEU A 22 2.97 -0.91 14.68
C LEU A 22 4.07 0.12 15.00
N ASP A 23 3.80 1.41 14.86
CA ASP A 23 4.75 2.53 15.00
C ASP A 23 6.12 2.24 14.35
N LEU A 24 6.09 1.71 13.13
CA LEU A 24 7.31 1.29 12.45
C LEU A 24 8.05 2.51 11.88
N SER A 25 9.31 2.69 12.29
CA SER A 25 10.23 3.68 11.70
C SER A 25 10.64 3.35 10.24
N ALA A 26 10.11 2.28 9.66
CA ALA A 26 10.39 1.88 8.29
C ALA A 26 9.53 2.66 7.27
N SER A 27 10.01 2.77 6.03
CA SER A 27 9.20 3.33 4.95
C SER A 27 7.99 2.45 4.65
N THR A 28 6.89 3.03 4.18
CA THR A 28 5.71 2.27 3.74
C THR A 28 6.04 1.31 2.59
N LYS A 29 7.04 1.63 1.77
CA LYS A 29 7.58 0.75 0.72
C LYS A 29 8.27 -0.48 1.31
N THR A 30 9.05 -0.31 2.38
CA THR A 30 9.71 -1.42 3.09
C THR A 30 8.68 -2.37 3.70
N VAL A 31 7.63 -1.82 4.33
CA VAL A 31 6.52 -2.61 4.88
C VAL A 31 5.82 -3.38 3.76
N ARG A 32 5.52 -2.72 2.64
CA ARG A 32 4.91 -3.37 1.47
C ARG A 32 5.77 -4.50 0.90
N ASN A 33 7.08 -4.29 0.76
CA ASN A 33 7.99 -5.32 0.24
C ASN A 33 8.02 -6.54 1.17
N ARG A 34 8.11 -6.33 2.49
CA ARG A 34 8.03 -7.44 3.46
C ARG A 34 6.72 -8.22 3.36
N LEU A 35 5.59 -7.55 3.17
CA LEU A 35 4.31 -8.21 2.96
C LEU A 35 4.27 -9.01 1.64
N LEU A 36 4.96 -8.54 0.60
CA LEU A 36 5.06 -9.24 -0.68
C LEU A 36 5.99 -10.45 -0.60
N ASP A 37 7.11 -10.33 0.12
CA ASP A 37 8.10 -11.40 0.34
C ASP A 37 7.47 -12.58 1.10
N GLU A 38 6.66 -12.27 2.13
CA GLU A 38 5.93 -13.23 2.96
C GLU A 38 4.67 -13.80 2.28
N ARG A 39 4.48 -13.60 0.96
CA ARG A 39 3.33 -14.07 0.17
C ARG A 39 1.95 -13.64 0.69
N LEU A 40 1.86 -12.61 1.54
CA LEU A 40 0.62 -12.02 2.04
C LEU A 40 -0.06 -11.11 0.99
N ARG A 41 -0.03 -11.52 -0.28
CA ARG A 41 -0.60 -10.78 -1.42
C ARG A 41 -2.10 -10.51 -1.24
N ASN A 42 -2.79 -11.34 -0.47
CA ASN A 42 -4.22 -11.20 -0.17
C ASN A 42 -4.54 -10.00 0.73
N CYS A 43 -3.57 -9.48 1.48
CA CYS A 43 -3.78 -8.35 2.40
C CYS A 43 -3.45 -6.98 1.76
N VAL A 44 -2.75 -6.98 0.62
CA VAL A 44 -2.35 -5.75 -0.05
C VAL A 44 -3.39 -5.42 -1.12
N VAL A 45 -4.48 -4.78 -0.71
CA VAL A 45 -5.41 -4.16 -1.67
C VAL A 45 -4.58 -3.24 -2.57
N PRO A 46 -4.55 -3.47 -3.91
CA PRO A 46 -3.85 -2.58 -4.80
C PRO A 46 -4.43 -1.18 -4.61
N ALA A 47 -3.57 -0.19 -4.36
CA ALA A 47 -3.99 1.21 -4.37
C ALA A 47 -4.73 1.43 -5.70
N ARG A 48 -6.05 1.61 -5.65
CA ARG A 48 -6.85 1.89 -6.84
C ARG A 48 -6.29 3.17 -7.42
N LYS A 49 -5.62 3.07 -8.57
CA LYS A 49 -5.23 4.27 -9.31
C LYS A 49 -6.52 5.07 -9.55
N PRO A 50 -6.55 6.37 -9.26
CA PRO A 50 -7.69 7.18 -9.62
C PRO A 50 -7.92 7.01 -11.13
N LYS A 51 -9.16 6.69 -11.53
CA LYS A 51 -9.52 6.63 -12.95
C LYS A 51 -9.45 8.06 -13.47
N LEU A 52 -8.33 8.43 -14.08
CA LEU A 52 -8.20 9.70 -14.77
C LEU A 52 -9.02 9.62 -16.06
N SER A 53 -10.01 10.49 -16.21
CA SER A 53 -10.68 10.72 -17.49
C SER A 53 -9.66 11.18 -18.53
N GLU A 54 -9.94 10.96 -19.82
CA GLU A 54 -9.06 11.42 -20.91
C GLU A 54 -8.75 12.93 -20.81
N ALA A 55 -9.72 13.73 -20.38
CA ALA A 55 -9.53 15.16 -20.12
C ALA A 55 -8.46 15.45 -19.06
N ASN A 56 -8.42 14.67 -17.97
CA ASN A 56 -7.43 14.83 -16.90
C ASN A 56 -6.05 14.30 -17.30
N LYS A 57 -5.96 13.36 -18.25
CA LYS A 57 -4.68 12.92 -18.82
C LYS A 57 -4.06 13.99 -19.69
N LEU A 58 -4.87 14.63 -20.55
CA LEU A 58 -4.43 15.73 -21.41
C LEU A 58 -4.01 16.95 -20.59
N ALA A 59 -4.78 17.31 -19.55
CA ALA A 59 -4.42 18.41 -18.66
C ALA A 59 -3.05 18.20 -17.99
N ARG A 60 -2.70 16.96 -17.61
CA ARG A 60 -1.40 16.62 -17.03
C ARG A 60 -0.25 16.64 -18.05
N LEU A 61 -0.52 16.33 -19.31
CA LEU A 61 0.49 16.41 -20.40
C LEU A 61 0.74 17.85 -20.84
N LEU A 62 -0.25 18.72 -20.72
CA LEU A 62 -0.15 20.13 -21.11
C LEU A 62 0.39 21.04 -20.00
N SER A 63 0.59 20.51 -18.80
CA SER A 63 1.11 21.25 -17.63
C SER A 63 2.49 20.77 -17.15
N ALA A 64 3.16 19.91 -17.93
CA ALA A 64 4.55 19.48 -17.73
C ALA A 64 5.46 20.16 -18.76
#